data_AF-A0A2D6JEG4-F1
#
_entry.id   AF-A0A2D6JEG4-F1
#
_cell.length_a   1.000
_cell.length_b   1.000
_cell.length_c   1.000
_cell.angle_alpha   90.00
_cell.angle_beta   90.00
_cell.angle_gamma   90.00
#
_symmetry.space_group_name_H-M   'P 1'
#
loop_
_entity.id
_entity.type
_entity.pdbx_description
1 polymer ?
#
loop_
_entity_poly.entity_id
_entity_poly.type
_entity_poly.pdbx_seq_one_letter_code
_entity_poly.pdbx_strand_id
1 'polypeptide(L)'
;MSSDKKFAIEAKLQGKVVFRGIIEKTPLSLGRSKSCDIPLEKLDFLSRQHISFEKEGDQLIFKDLDSANGVFVNGKKVKKAPISEALNLEIGGLQIKFREIQVNSPRPGFQSKEKTITEISIHGSFQDSLELQQHNEQLASDKFEDQISIEFIGVPDETDSGRS
;
A
#
# COMPACT_ATOMS: atom_id res chain seq x y z
N MET A 1 -17.17 18.81 -0.57
CA MET A 1 -15.99 18.23 -1.25
C MET A 1 -15.14 17.56 -0.18
N SER A 2 -15.39 16.29 0.11
CA SER A 2 -14.53 15.52 1.00
C SER A 2 -13.71 14.59 0.11
N SER A 3 -12.45 14.94 -0.13
CA SER A 3 -11.51 14.01 -0.73
C SER A 3 -11.27 12.93 0.32
N ASP A 4 -11.93 11.78 0.20
CA ASP A 4 -11.68 10.65 1.10
C ASP A 4 -10.22 10.23 0.94
N LYS A 5 -9.38 10.66 1.87
CA LYS A 5 -7.99 10.25 1.97
C LYS A 5 -7.97 8.74 2.19
N LYS A 6 -7.37 8.02 1.24
CA LYS A 6 -7.12 6.59 1.41
C LYS A 6 -5.66 6.41 1.83
N PHE A 7 -5.41 5.34 2.58
CA PHE A 7 -4.06 4.98 2.99
C PHE A 7 -3.72 3.58 2.47
N ALA A 8 -2.55 3.44 1.88
CA ALA A 8 -1.91 2.16 1.71
C ALA A 8 -1.20 1.77 3.02
N ILE A 9 -1.28 0.50 3.37
CA ILE A 9 -0.65 -0.08 4.55
C ILE A 9 0.40 -1.10 4.09
N GLU A 10 1.58 -1.05 4.72
CA GLU A 10 2.65 -2.02 4.50
C GLU A 10 3.14 -2.52 5.86
N ALA A 11 3.10 -3.85 6.07
CA ALA A 11 3.61 -4.49 7.26
C ALA A 11 4.88 -5.29 6.91
N LYS A 12 5.95 -5.05 7.65
CA LYS A 12 7.27 -5.67 7.49
C LYS A 12 7.70 -6.34 8.79
N LEU A 13 8.19 -7.57 8.70
CA LEU A 13 8.82 -8.28 9.81
C LEU A 13 10.26 -8.59 9.44
N GLN A 14 11.21 -8.15 10.25
CA GLN A 14 12.65 -8.35 10.01
C GLN A 14 13.08 -7.91 8.59
N GLY A 15 12.54 -6.78 8.12
CA GLY A 15 12.80 -6.24 6.78
C GLY A 15 12.01 -6.88 5.64
N LYS A 16 11.40 -8.06 5.84
CA LYS A 16 10.57 -8.74 4.85
C LYS A 16 9.14 -8.23 4.89
N VAL A 17 8.57 -7.85 3.75
CA VAL A 17 7.14 -7.50 3.63
C VAL A 17 6.31 -8.75 3.89
N VAL A 18 5.44 -8.69 4.88
CA VAL A 18 4.50 -9.77 5.22
C VAL A 18 3.06 -9.44 4.80
N PHE A 19 2.74 -8.15 4.61
CA PHE A 19 1.45 -7.71 4.10
C PHE A 19 1.57 -6.35 3.43
N ARG A 20 0.79 -6.14 2.36
CA ARG A 20 0.60 -4.84 1.71
C ARG A 20 -0.83 -4.76 1.19
N GLY A 21 -1.49 -3.63 1.42
CA GLY A 21 -2.88 -3.44 1.00
C GLY A 21 -3.32 -1.99 1.07
N ILE A 22 -4.60 -1.75 0.79
CA ILE A 22 -5.25 -0.43 0.89
C ILE A 22 -6.33 -0.51 1.96
N ILE A 23 -6.43 0.54 2.78
CA ILE A 23 -7.51 0.69 3.76
C ILE A 23 -8.74 1.22 3.01
N GLU A 24 -9.59 0.30 2.54
CA GLU A 24 -10.80 0.63 1.76
C GLU A 24 -12.07 0.75 2.61
N LYS A 25 -12.07 0.13 3.78
CA LYS A 25 -13.18 0.16 4.73
C LYS A 25 -12.68 0.45 6.14
N THR A 26 -13.58 0.97 6.97
CA THR A 26 -13.38 1.09 8.42
C THR A 26 -14.67 0.64 9.13
N PRO A 27 -14.61 -0.06 10.26
CA PRO A 27 -13.39 -0.54 10.92
C PRO A 27 -12.66 -1.62 10.11
N LEU A 28 -11.32 -1.61 10.17
CA LEU A 28 -10.45 -2.64 9.58
C LEU A 28 -9.59 -3.24 10.68
N SER A 29 -9.67 -4.55 10.89
CA SER A 29 -8.99 -5.25 11.97
C SER A 29 -7.72 -5.96 11.51
N LEU A 30 -6.68 -5.92 12.35
CA LEU A 30 -5.43 -6.64 12.16
C LEU A 30 -5.13 -7.51 13.38
N GLY A 31 -4.78 -8.76 13.15
CA GLY A 31 -4.44 -9.69 14.23
C GLY A 31 -4.08 -11.08 13.73
N ARG A 32 -3.82 -11.99 14.66
CA ARG A 32 -3.46 -13.38 14.36
C ARG A 32 -4.66 -14.21 13.87
N SER A 33 -5.88 -13.82 14.21
CA SER A 33 -7.07 -14.59 13.84
C SER A 33 -7.40 -14.45 12.35
N LYS A 34 -7.81 -15.54 11.71
CA LYS A 34 -8.41 -15.54 10.35
C LYS A 34 -9.67 -14.68 10.25
N SER A 35 -10.31 -14.38 11.37
CA SER A 35 -11.48 -13.51 11.44
C SER A 35 -11.15 -12.02 11.31
N CYS A 36 -9.87 -11.65 11.28
CA CYS A 36 -9.45 -10.27 11.03
C CYS A 36 -9.47 -9.96 9.53
N ASP A 37 -9.62 -8.69 9.17
CA ASP A 37 -9.51 -8.25 7.79
C ASP A 37 -8.08 -8.36 7.26
N ILE A 38 -7.09 -8.17 8.15
CA ILE A 38 -5.68 -8.42 7.89
C ILE A 38 -5.21 -9.55 8.82
N PRO A 39 -5.40 -10.82 8.42
CA PRO A 39 -4.96 -11.96 9.21
C PRO A 39 -3.45 -12.19 9.05
N LEU A 40 -2.71 -12.16 10.16
CA LEU A 40 -1.29 -12.45 10.24
C LEU A 40 -1.05 -13.66 11.15
N GLU A 41 -1.54 -14.82 10.70
CA GLU A 41 -1.66 -16.04 11.52
C GLU A 41 -0.34 -16.59 12.06
N LYS A 42 0.75 -16.39 11.32
CA LYS A 42 2.08 -16.92 11.66
C LYS A 42 2.79 -16.12 12.77
N LEU A 43 2.18 -15.05 13.28
CA LEU A 43 2.80 -14.11 14.21
C LEU A 43 2.21 -14.28 15.62
N ASP A 44 2.88 -15.07 16.47
CA ASP A 44 2.40 -15.36 17.83
C ASP A 44 2.42 -14.18 18.79
N PHE A 45 3.25 -13.17 18.51
CA PHE A 45 3.23 -11.92 19.26
C PHE A 45 2.01 -11.03 18.94
N LEU A 46 1.20 -11.39 17.94
CA LEU A 46 -0.08 -10.73 17.69
C LEU A 46 -1.20 -11.39 18.49
N SER A 47 -2.12 -10.56 18.93
CA SER A 47 -3.36 -11.02 19.58
C SER A 47 -4.34 -11.43 18.49
N ARG A 48 -5.35 -12.24 18.84
CA ARG A 48 -6.39 -12.69 17.88
C ARG A 48 -6.96 -11.53 17.09
N GLN A 49 -7.32 -10.45 17.78
CA GLN A 49 -7.58 -9.13 17.24
C GLN A 49 -6.64 -8.18 18.01
N HIS A 50 -5.73 -7.51 17.34
CA HIS A 50 -4.67 -6.73 18.00
C HIS A 50 -4.88 -5.24 17.79
N ILE A 51 -5.11 -4.81 16.55
CA ILE A 51 -5.37 -3.40 16.20
C ILE A 51 -6.65 -3.31 15.39
N SER A 52 -7.41 -2.23 15.62
CA SER A 52 -8.49 -1.76 14.76
C SER A 52 -8.11 -0.41 14.14
N PHE A 53 -8.32 -0.26 12.83
CA PHE A 53 -8.25 1.03 12.14
C PHE A 53 -9.65 1.57 12.01
N GLU A 54 -9.91 2.73 12.61
CA GLU A 54 -11.24 3.33 12.73
C GLU A 54 -11.22 4.75 12.19
N LYS A 55 -12.36 5.23 11.72
CA LYS A 55 -12.52 6.63 11.32
C LYS A 55 -13.13 7.40 12.50
N GLU A 56 -12.40 8.40 13.02
CA GLU A 56 -12.86 9.33 14.04
C GLU A 56 -13.00 10.72 13.39
N GLY A 57 -14.22 11.09 13.03
CA GLY A 57 -14.48 12.29 12.21
C GLY A 57 -13.90 12.15 10.80
N ASP A 58 -13.02 13.08 10.42
CA ASP A 58 -12.32 13.07 9.13
C ASP A 58 -10.94 12.40 9.20
N GLN A 59 -10.55 11.87 10.37
CA GLN A 59 -9.23 11.27 10.58
C GLN A 59 -9.33 9.76 10.69
N LEU A 60 -8.41 9.07 10.01
CA LEU A 60 -8.18 7.65 10.24
C LEU A 60 -7.29 7.50 11.47
N ILE A 61 -7.70 6.71 12.44
CA ILE A 61 -6.96 6.42 13.67
C ILE A 61 -6.69 4.92 13.76
N PHE A 62 -5.64 4.53 14.47
CA PHE A 62 -5.50 3.16 14.95
C PHE A 62 -5.89 3.09 16.44
N LYS A 63 -6.33 1.91 16.86
CA LYS A 63 -6.70 1.60 18.24
C LYS A 63 -6.20 0.21 18.61
N ASP A 64 -5.44 0.12 19.69
CA ASP A 64 -5.03 -1.13 20.34
C ASP A 64 -6.25 -1.76 21.03
N LEU A 65 -6.55 -3.02 20.71
CA LEU A 65 -7.69 -3.77 21.24
C LEU A 65 -7.30 -4.54 22.52
N ASP A 66 -6.63 -3.86 23.44
CA ASP A 66 -6.03 -4.42 24.66
C ASP A 66 -5.18 -5.66 24.37
N SER A 67 -4.30 -5.52 23.38
CA SER A 67 -3.42 -6.60 22.97
C SER A 67 -2.40 -6.97 24.06
N ALA A 68 -1.95 -8.24 24.01
CA ALA A 68 -1.03 -8.78 25.01
C ALA A 68 0.32 -8.05 25.02
N ASN A 69 0.89 -7.81 23.83
CA ASN A 69 2.19 -7.15 23.70
C ASN A 69 2.07 -5.62 23.60
N GLY A 70 0.91 -5.09 23.21
CA GLY A 70 0.71 -3.68 22.98
C GLY A 70 1.29 -3.19 21.65
N VAL A 71 0.91 -1.96 21.31
CA VAL A 71 1.39 -1.26 20.12
C VAL A 71 2.38 -0.17 20.54
N PHE A 72 3.50 -0.06 19.84
CA PHE A 72 4.55 0.91 20.13
C PHE A 72 4.72 1.91 18.98
N VAL A 73 5.01 3.16 19.32
CA VAL A 73 5.38 4.22 18.37
C VAL A 73 6.62 4.89 18.93
N ASN A 74 7.73 4.86 18.17
CA ASN A 74 9.01 5.40 18.62
C ASN A 74 9.43 4.92 20.03
N GLY A 75 9.24 3.62 20.29
CA GLY A 75 9.57 2.98 21.58
C GLY A 75 8.59 3.26 22.73
N LYS A 76 7.52 4.04 22.52
CA LYS A 76 6.50 4.31 23.53
C LYS A 76 5.24 3.50 23.25
N LYS A 77 4.66 2.85 24.27
CA LYS A 77 3.39 2.12 24.14
C LYS A 77 2.24 3.11 23.96
N VAL A 78 1.43 2.93 22.92
CA VAL A 78 0.34 3.84 22.54
C VAL A 78 -0.94 3.03 22.33
N LYS A 79 -2.04 3.46 22.97
CA LYS A 79 -3.35 2.83 22.81
C LYS A 79 -4.12 3.30 21.57
N LYS A 80 -3.92 4.55 21.15
CA LYS A 80 -4.53 5.13 19.95
C LYS A 80 -3.74 6.31 19.43
N ALA A 81 -3.70 6.50 18.12
CA ALA A 81 -3.18 7.72 17.49
C ALA A 81 -3.72 7.89 16.05
N PRO A 82 -3.70 9.12 15.51
CA PRO A 82 -4.03 9.37 14.11
C PRO A 82 -3.00 8.76 13.17
N ILE A 83 -3.48 8.18 12.08
CA ILE A 83 -2.67 7.60 11.02
C ILE A 83 -2.16 8.71 10.11
N SER A 84 -0.86 8.70 9.85
CA SER A 84 -0.17 9.58 8.92
C SER A 84 1.06 8.87 8.33
N GLU A 85 1.66 9.43 7.29
CA GLU A 85 2.88 8.85 6.68
C GLU A 85 4.09 8.84 7.62
N ALA A 86 4.09 9.71 8.63
CA ALA A 86 5.14 9.76 9.65
C ALA A 86 4.94 8.69 10.75
N LEU A 87 3.79 8.03 10.79
CA LEU A 87 3.47 7.02 11.81
C LEU A 87 4.11 5.68 11.45
N ASN A 88 4.95 5.18 12.36
CA ASN A 88 5.49 3.83 12.30
C ASN A 88 5.05 3.07 13.55
N LEU A 89 4.18 2.07 13.37
CA LEU A 89 3.75 1.20 14.46
C LEU A 89 4.71 0.03 14.58
N GLU A 90 5.01 -0.36 15.81
CA GLU A 90 5.82 -1.53 16.10
C GLU A 90 5.08 -2.47 17.05
N ILE A 91 5.07 -3.76 16.71
CA ILE A 91 4.48 -4.82 17.52
C ILE A 91 5.40 -6.04 17.48
N GLY A 92 6.16 -6.30 18.55
CA GLY A 92 7.03 -7.49 18.60
C GLY A 92 7.98 -7.63 17.41
N GLY A 93 8.48 -6.52 16.86
CA GLY A 93 9.34 -6.48 15.66
C GLY A 93 8.60 -6.39 14.31
N LEU A 94 7.27 -6.48 14.30
CA LEU A 94 6.46 -6.13 13.13
C LEU A 94 6.37 -4.60 13.02
N GLN A 95 6.84 -4.05 11.91
CA GLN A 95 6.76 -2.64 11.58
C GLN A 95 5.62 -2.40 10.60
N ILE A 96 4.71 -1.49 10.93
CA ILE A 96 3.59 -1.12 10.07
C ILE A 96 3.73 0.35 9.69
N LYS A 97 3.78 0.60 8.38
CA LYS A 97 3.88 1.93 7.80
C LYS A 97 2.66 2.25 6.95
N PHE A 98 2.36 3.53 6.86
CA PHE A 98 1.24 4.05 6.08
C PHE A 98 1.76 4.99 5.01
N ARG A 99 1.07 5.01 3.87
CA ARG A 99 1.30 5.96 2.79
C ARG A 99 -0.05 6.52 2.35
N GLU A 100 -0.18 7.84 2.31
CA GLU A 100 -1.39 8.48 1.80
C GLU A 100 -1.44 8.24 0.28
N ILE A 101 -2.57 7.75 -0.21
CA ILE A 101 -2.82 7.62 -1.64
C ILE A 101 -3.90 8.62 -2.03
N GLN A 102 -3.55 9.51 -2.96
CA GLN A 102 -4.52 10.42 -3.55
C GLN A 102 -5.33 9.63 -4.57
N VAL A 103 -6.55 9.24 -4.19
CA VAL A 103 -7.54 8.82 -5.19
C VAL A 103 -7.99 10.10 -5.86
N ASN A 104 -7.42 10.41 -7.02
CA ASN A 104 -7.98 11.43 -7.89
C ASN A 104 -9.43 11.03 -8.13
N SER A 105 -10.38 11.77 -7.55
CA SER A 105 -11.75 11.78 -8.05
C SER A 105 -11.66 12.12 -9.54
N PRO A 106 -12.36 11.44 -10.45
CA PRO A 106 -12.47 11.94 -11.81
C PRO A 106 -13.02 13.37 -11.70
N ARG A 107 -12.20 14.36 -12.05
CA ARG A 107 -12.64 15.76 -12.07
C ARG A 107 -13.73 15.85 -13.13
N PRO A 108 -15.00 16.16 -12.80
CA PRO A 108 -15.97 16.52 -13.81
C PRO A 108 -15.47 17.84 -14.41
N GLY A 109 -14.95 17.81 -15.65
CA GLY A 109 -14.55 19.01 -16.39
C GLY A 109 -13.10 19.12 -16.82
N PHE A 110 -12.28 18.05 -16.77
CA PHE A 110 -10.98 18.10 -17.45
C PHE A 110 -11.14 17.79 -18.95
N GLN A 111 -11.37 18.82 -19.77
CA GLN A 111 -11.18 18.72 -21.22
C GLN A 111 -9.67 18.72 -21.50
N SER A 112 -9.07 17.53 -21.60
CA SER A 112 -7.79 17.38 -22.28
C SER A 112 -7.98 17.77 -23.75
N LYS A 113 -7.21 18.75 -24.23
CA LYS A 113 -6.99 18.91 -25.67
C LYS A 113 -6.29 17.64 -26.16
N GLU A 114 -7.05 16.68 -26.66
CA GLU A 114 -6.54 15.54 -27.39
C GLU A 114 -5.90 16.07 -28.68
N LYS A 115 -4.57 16.05 -28.77
CA LYS A 115 -3.94 15.91 -30.07
C LYS A 115 -4.00 14.44 -30.42
N THR A 116 -4.97 14.11 -31.25
CA THR A 116 -5.09 12.84 -31.96
C THR A 116 -3.76 12.54 -32.64
N ILE A 117 -3.11 11.42 -32.27
CA ILE A 117 -2.03 10.85 -33.08
C ILE A 117 -2.72 10.18 -34.26
N THR A 118 -2.91 10.92 -35.34
CA THR A 118 -3.23 10.36 -36.65
C THR A 118 -2.07 10.73 -37.58
N GLU A 119 -1.37 9.69 -38.02
CA GLU A 119 -0.47 9.65 -39.18
C GLU A 119 0.72 10.62 -39.20
N ILE A 120 1.89 10.12 -38.81
CA ILE A 120 3.14 10.65 -39.36
C ILE A 120 3.81 9.52 -40.13
N SER A 121 3.73 9.65 -41.45
CA SER A 121 4.36 8.83 -42.47
C SER A 121 5.85 8.60 -42.17
N ILE A 122 6.24 7.34 -42.19
CA ILE A 122 7.65 6.92 -42.19
C ILE A 122 8.23 7.30 -43.54
N HIS A 123 9.05 8.35 -43.61
CA HIS A 123 9.96 8.61 -44.73
C HIS A 123 11.27 9.11 -44.13
N GLY A 124 12.34 8.36 -44.41
CA GLY A 124 13.61 8.47 -43.69
C GLY A 124 14.57 9.53 -44.22
N SER A 125 15.63 9.75 -43.45
CA SER A 125 17.01 9.57 -43.91
C SER A 125 17.91 9.58 -42.68
N PHE A 126 18.64 8.48 -42.50
CA PHE A 126 19.76 8.33 -41.58
C PHE A 126 20.93 9.17 -42.10
N GLN A 127 21.40 10.14 -41.30
CA GLN A 127 22.66 10.91 -41.32
C GLN A 127 22.37 12.11 -40.41
N ASP A 128 22.90 12.27 -39.20
CA ASP A 128 24.31 12.31 -38.85
C ASP A 128 24.63 11.63 -37.53
N SER A 129 25.76 10.95 -37.58
CA SER A 129 26.35 10.15 -36.52
C SER A 129 27.10 11.02 -35.51
N LEU A 130 27.13 10.53 -34.25
CA LEU A 130 28.36 10.45 -33.46
C LEU A 130 28.94 11.76 -32.89
N GLU A 131 28.34 12.34 -31.83
CA GLU A 131 29.16 13.12 -30.86
C GLU A 131 28.61 13.34 -29.43
N LEU A 132 27.57 12.64 -28.97
CA LEU A 132 27.15 12.74 -27.54
C LEU A 132 26.86 11.37 -26.92
N GLN A 133 27.75 10.41 -27.16
CA GLN A 133 27.67 9.05 -26.64
C GLN A 133 28.72 8.74 -25.53
N GLN A 134 29.34 9.75 -24.90
CA GLN A 134 30.38 9.51 -23.87
C GLN A 134 30.27 10.34 -22.59
N HIS A 135 29.13 10.97 -22.28
CA HIS A 135 28.99 11.63 -20.98
C HIS A 135 27.55 11.71 -20.44
N ASN A 136 26.91 10.55 -20.19
CA ASN A 136 25.76 10.52 -19.29
C ASN A 136 25.57 9.19 -18.54
N GLU A 137 26.66 8.50 -18.21
CA GLU A 137 26.66 7.27 -17.40
C GLU A 137 26.64 7.51 -15.88
N GLN A 138 26.40 8.73 -15.38
CA GLN A 138 26.41 9.00 -13.93
C GLN A 138 25.10 9.58 -13.35
N LEU A 139 23.99 9.63 -14.11
CA LEU A 139 22.70 10.12 -13.59
C LEU A 139 21.51 9.16 -13.82
N ALA A 140 21.79 7.91 -14.19
CA ALA A 140 20.79 6.86 -14.40
C ALA A 140 20.72 5.83 -13.27
N SER A 141 21.03 6.23 -12.02
CA SER A 141 20.88 5.36 -10.84
C SER A 141 19.73 5.76 -9.92
N ASP A 142 18.84 6.67 -10.31
CA ASP A 142 17.84 7.20 -9.36
C ASP A 142 16.42 7.38 -9.90
N LYS A 143 16.08 6.86 -11.08
CA LYS A 143 14.70 6.92 -11.57
C LYS A 143 14.30 5.72 -12.41
N PHE A 144 13.17 5.14 -12.01
CA PHE A 144 12.26 4.33 -12.82
C PHE A 144 12.66 2.86 -13.06
N GLU A 145 12.73 2.11 -11.97
CA GLU A 145 12.23 0.73 -11.89
C GLU A 145 11.31 0.68 -10.65
N ASP A 146 10.14 0.08 -10.62
CA ASP A 146 9.45 -0.65 -11.67
C ASP A 146 7.96 -0.71 -11.32
N GLN A 147 7.21 -0.98 -12.38
CA GLN A 147 5.77 -1.02 -12.49
C GLN A 147 5.16 -1.96 -11.43
N ILE A 148 4.16 -1.47 -10.69
CA ILE A 148 3.33 -2.37 -9.86
C ILE A 148 2.41 -3.14 -10.81
N SER A 149 2.91 -4.26 -11.33
CA SER A 149 2.10 -5.32 -11.92
C SER A 149 1.34 -5.99 -10.78
N ILE A 150 0.04 -5.70 -10.66
CA ILE A 150 -0.85 -6.43 -9.76
C ILE A 150 -1.26 -7.71 -10.48
N GLU A 151 -0.54 -8.81 -10.23
CA GLU A 151 -1.09 -10.14 -10.54
C GLU A 151 -2.04 -10.56 -9.41
N PHE A 152 -3.32 -10.70 -9.76
CA PHE A 152 -4.29 -11.36 -8.91
C PHE A 152 -3.91 -12.85 -8.80
N ILE A 153 -3.36 -13.26 -7.66
CA ILE A 153 -3.27 -14.68 -7.34
C ILE A 153 -4.68 -15.12 -6.93
N GLY A 154 -5.43 -15.66 -7.90
CA GLY A 154 -6.67 -16.37 -7.64
C GLY A 154 -6.39 -17.56 -6.72
N VAL A 155 -7.10 -17.63 -5.60
CA VAL A 155 -7.15 -18.84 -4.78
C VAL A 155 -7.92 -19.93 -5.54
N PRO A 156 -7.39 -21.15 -5.68
CA PRO A 156 -8.20 -22.28 -6.12
C PRO A 156 -9.27 -22.58 -5.07
N ASP A 157 -10.52 -22.62 -5.52
CA ASP A 157 -11.68 -23.08 -4.76
C ASP A 157 -11.54 -24.60 -4.59
N GLU A 158 -11.09 -25.04 -3.42
CA GLU A 158 -11.22 -26.44 -2.99
C GLU A 158 -11.97 -26.49 -1.66
N THR A 159 -13.26 -26.80 -1.73
CA THR A 159 -13.90 -27.63 -0.70
C THR A 159 -14.64 -28.78 -1.37
N ASP A 160 -14.04 -29.95 -1.20
CA ASP A 160 -14.61 -31.30 -1.31
C ASP A 160 -15.69 -31.56 -0.23
N SER A 161 -16.49 -32.59 -0.48
CA SER A 161 -17.36 -33.36 0.43
C SER A 161 -18.85 -33.01 0.52
N GLY A 162 -19.61 -33.60 -0.40
CA GLY A 162 -21.06 -33.76 -0.32
C GLY A 162 -21.47 -35.21 -0.59
N ARG A 163 -21.34 -36.04 0.44
CA ARG A 163 -21.87 -37.41 0.56
C ARG A 163 -23.38 -37.40 0.28
N SER A 164 -23.86 -38.27 -0.62
CA SER A 164 -25.12 -39.05 -0.52
C SER A 164 -25.15 -40.10 -1.62
#